data_AF-A0A354M6M5-F1
#
_entry.id   AF-A0A354M6M5-F1
#
_cell.length_a   1.000
_cell.length_b   1.000
_cell.length_c   1.000
_cell.angle_alpha   90.00
_cell.angle_beta   90.00
_cell.angle_gamma   90.00
#
_symmetry.space_group_name_H-M   'P 1'
#
loop_
_entity.id
_entity.type
_entity.pdbx_description
1 polymer ?
#
loop_
_entity_poly.entity_id
_entity_poly.type
_entity_poly.pdbx_seq_one_letter_code
_entity_poly.pdbx_strand_id
1 'polypeptide(L)'
;AEIIYSEEKSVIVPKKDKNLCYFKWRVPKDIGGEVSARLTVVYDGKDIFTDGKSYDTVPYTYLTTPDTSYEAAAPAGFSKAYPPGETEGYATWWEYVYTDTGFEKRTYGIGIDGSPDALYPMRGADNKISSGRGFYANIAAKFTAVSGRNLALYNSYTDIQYITALFPEFGYAYAPNKCKTLIKNTLNGFFEFPDNFGYGKQHFIPLSHPDGNYVIQLIKTDMWTPAGAVTAKENSKPLKISGSVYDEYYIGR
;
A
#
# COMPACT_ATOMS: atom_id res chain seq x y z
N ALA A 1 22.95 -12.93 -19.61
CA ALA A 1 21.75 -12.45 -18.91
C ALA A 1 20.70 -13.55 -18.97
N GLU A 2 20.15 -13.93 -17.82
CA GLU A 2 19.07 -14.90 -17.75
C GLU A 2 17.74 -14.21 -18.09
N ILE A 3 16.92 -14.82 -18.95
CA ILE A 3 15.59 -14.30 -19.26
C ILE A 3 14.65 -14.75 -18.13
N ILE A 4 14.27 -13.81 -17.28
CA ILE A 4 13.38 -14.05 -16.14
C ILE A 4 11.89 -13.93 -16.50
N TYR A 5 11.57 -13.26 -17.62
CA TYR A 5 10.22 -13.12 -18.16
C TYR A 5 10.27 -12.73 -19.63
N SER A 6 9.36 -13.28 -20.44
CA SER A 6 9.07 -12.81 -21.80
C SER A 6 7.59 -12.97 -22.11
N GLU A 7 7.07 -12.09 -22.97
CA GLU A 7 5.68 -12.10 -23.40
C GLU A 7 5.60 -11.58 -24.83
N GLU A 8 4.75 -12.20 -25.65
CA GLU A 8 4.43 -11.72 -27.00
C GLU A 8 2.98 -11.23 -27.02
N LYS A 9 2.75 -10.05 -27.60
CA LYS A 9 1.40 -9.48 -27.76
C LYS A 9 1.20 -8.96 -29.17
N SER A 10 0.03 -9.25 -29.70
CA SER A 10 -0.49 -8.52 -30.85
C SER A 10 -0.98 -7.15 -30.39
N VAL A 11 -0.48 -6.09 -31.03
CA VAL A 11 -0.91 -4.71 -30.77
C VAL A 11 -1.41 -4.12 -32.08
N ILE A 12 -2.51 -3.38 -31.98
CA ILE A 12 -3.11 -2.70 -33.13
C ILE A 12 -2.84 -1.21 -32.99
N VAL A 13 -2.27 -0.61 -34.04
CA VAL A 13 -1.91 0.81 -34.05
C VAL A 13 -2.61 1.48 -35.23
N PRO A 14 -3.44 2.52 -35.01
CA PRO A 14 -4.04 3.26 -36.11
C PRO A 14 -2.97 3.89 -36.99
N LYS A 15 -3.24 3.97 -38.29
CA LYS A 15 -2.32 4.58 -39.26
C LYS A 15 -2.02 6.03 -38.87
N LYS A 16 -0.72 6.37 -38.75
CA LYS A 16 -0.20 7.69 -38.33
C LYS A 16 -0.55 8.10 -36.90
N ASP A 17 -0.91 7.16 -36.02
CA ASP A 17 -1.07 7.39 -34.59
C ASP A 17 -0.19 6.42 -33.79
N LYS A 18 -0.39 6.37 -32.47
CA LYS A 18 0.29 5.48 -31.53
C LYS A 18 -0.72 4.71 -30.69
N ASN A 19 -0.27 3.60 -30.12
CA ASN A 19 -1.01 2.88 -29.08
C ASN A 19 -0.08 2.58 -27.90
N LEU A 20 -0.68 2.35 -26.73
CA LEU A 20 0.06 1.99 -25.52
C LEU A 20 0.33 0.49 -25.49
N CYS A 21 1.57 0.12 -25.23
CA CYS A 21 1.99 -1.27 -25.01
C CYS A 21 2.56 -1.41 -23.60
N TYR A 22 2.18 -2.46 -22.88
CA TYR A 22 2.72 -2.76 -21.56
C TYR A 22 2.69 -4.27 -21.30
N PHE A 23 3.50 -4.68 -20.34
CA PHE A 23 3.52 -6.03 -19.81
C PHE A 23 3.65 -5.94 -18.29
N LYS A 24 3.20 -7.00 -17.62
CA LYS A 24 3.29 -7.14 -16.17
C LYS A 24 4.06 -8.40 -15.89
N TRP A 25 5.04 -8.29 -15.01
CA TRP A 25 5.88 -9.41 -14.64
C TRP A 25 6.06 -9.43 -13.12
N ARG A 26 6.49 -10.57 -12.59
CA ARG A 26 6.82 -10.73 -11.18
C ARG A 26 8.34 -10.70 -11.05
N VAL A 27 8.86 -9.74 -10.29
CA VAL A 27 10.29 -9.72 -9.93
C VAL A 27 10.60 -10.95 -9.08
N PRO A 28 11.54 -11.83 -9.49
CA PRO A 28 11.98 -12.95 -8.68
C PRO A 28 12.53 -12.48 -7.33
N LYS A 29 12.39 -13.33 -6.30
CA LYS A 29 13.06 -13.07 -5.02
C LYS A 29 14.58 -13.10 -5.22
N ASP A 30 15.28 -12.32 -4.41
CA ASP A 30 16.74 -12.33 -4.30
C ASP A 30 17.51 -11.98 -5.59
N ILE A 31 16.85 -11.39 -6.59
CA ILE A 31 17.52 -11.00 -7.83
C ILE A 31 18.61 -9.94 -7.57
N GLY A 32 18.31 -8.96 -6.70
CA GLY A 32 19.19 -7.84 -6.38
C GLY A 32 19.64 -7.03 -7.61
N GLY A 33 20.18 -5.83 -7.39
CA GLY A 33 20.82 -5.07 -8.47
C GLY A 33 19.87 -4.60 -9.57
N GLU A 34 20.27 -4.76 -10.84
CA GLU A 34 19.61 -4.17 -12.01
C GLU A 34 18.87 -5.22 -12.85
N VAL A 35 17.69 -4.86 -13.37
CA VAL A 35 16.91 -5.64 -14.34
C VAL A 35 16.75 -4.87 -15.64
N SER A 36 17.10 -5.51 -16.76
CA SER A 36 16.93 -4.92 -18.09
C SER A 36 15.66 -5.46 -18.76
N ALA A 37 14.84 -4.55 -19.27
CA ALA A 37 13.70 -4.86 -20.12
C ALA A 37 14.03 -4.50 -21.57
N ARG A 38 13.67 -5.39 -22.50
CA ARG A 38 13.81 -5.20 -23.94
C ARG A 38 12.45 -5.40 -24.62
N LEU A 39 12.14 -4.53 -25.57
CA LEU A 39 10.99 -4.63 -26.46
C LEU A 39 11.49 -4.81 -27.89
N THR A 40 10.91 -5.76 -28.62
CA THR A 40 11.09 -5.90 -30.06
C THR A 40 9.72 -5.84 -30.73
N VAL A 41 9.58 -5.03 -31.79
CA VAL A 41 8.37 -4.98 -32.61
C VAL A 41 8.64 -5.75 -33.89
N VAL A 42 7.81 -6.76 -34.15
CA VAL A 42 7.87 -7.59 -35.36
C VAL A 42 6.70 -7.23 -36.26
N TYR A 43 6.97 -6.96 -37.53
CA TYR A 43 5.95 -6.74 -38.56
C TYR A 43 6.31 -7.55 -39.81
N ASP A 44 5.35 -8.33 -40.32
CA ASP A 44 5.54 -9.20 -41.49
C ASP A 44 6.78 -10.12 -41.35
N GLY A 45 6.94 -10.71 -40.16
CA GLY A 45 8.06 -11.60 -39.83
C GLY A 45 9.42 -10.92 -39.68
N LYS A 46 9.49 -9.59 -39.68
CA LYS A 46 10.73 -8.82 -39.56
C LYS A 46 10.75 -7.94 -38.32
N ASP A 47 11.87 -7.91 -37.63
CA ASP A 47 12.13 -6.96 -36.55
C ASP A 47 12.24 -5.55 -37.16
N ILE A 48 11.27 -4.69 -36.85
CA ILE A 48 11.24 -3.30 -37.36
C ILE A 48 11.68 -2.28 -36.31
N PHE A 49 11.68 -2.67 -35.03
CA PHE A 49 12.12 -1.82 -33.93
C PHE A 49 12.60 -2.69 -32.77
N THR A 50 13.65 -2.25 -32.08
CA THR A 50 14.08 -2.82 -30.80
C THR A 50 14.55 -1.68 -29.93
N ASP A 51 14.13 -1.71 -28.66
CA ASP A 51 14.60 -0.78 -27.64
C ASP A 51 14.70 -1.52 -26.30
N GLY A 52 15.46 -0.96 -25.37
CA GLY A 52 15.65 -1.54 -24.05
C GLY A 52 16.04 -0.53 -23.01
N LYS A 53 15.69 -0.83 -21.77
CA LYS A 53 16.00 0.01 -20.61
C LYS A 53 16.30 -0.85 -19.39
N SER A 54 17.30 -0.42 -18.64
CA SER A 54 17.64 -0.98 -17.34
C SER A 54 16.97 -0.22 -16.20
N TYR A 55 16.64 -0.97 -15.15
CA TYR A 55 15.99 -0.47 -13.94
C TYR A 55 16.66 -1.09 -12.72
N ASP A 56 16.97 -0.28 -11.72
CA ASP A 56 17.38 -0.79 -10.42
C ASP A 56 16.20 -1.49 -9.74
N THR A 57 16.47 -2.65 -9.15
CA THR A 57 15.54 -3.30 -8.24
C THR A 57 15.64 -2.64 -6.87
N VAL A 58 14.48 -2.36 -6.29
CA VAL A 58 14.39 -1.82 -4.94
C VAL A 58 14.09 -2.97 -3.99
N PRO A 59 14.92 -3.20 -2.95
CA PRO A 59 14.69 -4.29 -2.01
C PRO A 59 13.43 -4.06 -1.20
N TYR A 60 12.82 -5.16 -0.74
CA TYR A 60 11.67 -5.06 0.14
C TYR A 60 12.06 -4.54 1.52
N THR A 61 11.68 -3.30 1.83
CA THR A 61 12.04 -2.67 3.11
C THR A 61 10.99 -2.96 4.16
N TYR A 62 11.40 -3.73 5.16
CA TYR A 62 10.58 -4.04 6.31
C TYR A 62 10.93 -3.10 7.48
N LEU A 63 10.00 -2.22 7.81
CA LEU A 63 10.11 -1.28 8.93
C LEU A 63 9.25 -1.78 10.08
N THR A 64 9.75 -1.61 11.30
CA THR A 64 8.96 -1.83 12.51
C THR A 64 9.26 -0.74 13.54
N THR A 65 8.35 -0.56 14.49
CA THR A 65 8.59 0.20 15.72
C THR A 65 9.34 -0.67 16.73
N PRO A 66 10.06 -0.06 17.69
CA PRO A 66 10.68 -0.79 18.79
C PRO A 66 9.63 -1.43 19.69
N ASP A 67 10.07 -2.35 20.55
CA ASP A 67 9.25 -2.87 21.63
C ASP A 67 8.92 -1.73 22.59
N THR A 68 7.66 -1.65 23.02
CA THR A 68 7.22 -0.60 23.93
C THR A 68 7.72 -0.94 25.33
N SER A 69 8.67 -0.15 25.84
CA SER A 69 9.06 -0.23 27.25
C SER A 69 7.99 0.36 28.15
N TYR A 70 7.94 -0.13 29.38
CA TYR A 70 7.16 0.51 30.44
C TYR A 70 7.70 1.94 30.67
N GLU A 71 6.82 2.93 30.57
CA GLU A 71 7.14 4.33 30.85
C GLU A 71 6.14 4.89 31.86
N ALA A 72 6.63 5.29 33.04
CA ALA A 72 5.80 5.83 34.11
C ALA A 72 5.22 7.23 33.81
N ALA A 73 5.78 7.91 32.81
CA ALA A 73 5.35 9.22 32.33
C ALA A 73 5.66 9.36 30.84
N ALA A 74 5.03 10.33 30.17
CA ALA A 74 5.34 10.65 28.78
C ALA A 74 6.82 11.02 28.60
N PRO A 75 7.49 10.61 27.50
CA PRO A 75 8.82 11.09 27.17
C PRO A 75 8.85 12.62 27.08
N ALA A 76 9.98 13.21 27.47
CA ALA A 76 10.19 14.65 27.33
C ALA A 76 10.00 15.08 25.87
N GLY A 77 9.11 16.05 25.63
CA GLY A 77 8.77 16.54 24.30
C GLY A 77 7.67 15.75 23.57
N PHE A 78 7.04 14.76 24.23
CA PHE A 78 5.85 14.12 23.67
C PHE A 78 4.74 15.14 23.44
N SER A 79 4.19 15.14 22.23
CA SER A 79 3.01 15.89 21.88
C SER A 79 2.12 15.03 20.99
N LYS A 80 0.80 15.16 21.18
CA LYS A 80 -0.17 14.49 20.32
C LYS A 80 -0.13 15.14 18.93
N ALA A 81 0.41 14.42 17.95
CA ALA A 81 0.35 14.84 16.56
C ALA A 81 -1.06 14.65 15.99
N TYR A 82 -1.47 15.55 15.11
CA TYR A 82 -2.70 15.42 14.34
C TYR A 82 -2.47 14.56 13.10
N PRO A 83 -3.47 13.77 12.66
CA PRO A 83 -3.39 13.01 11.42
C PRO A 83 -3.02 13.93 10.25
N PRO A 84 -2.02 13.56 9.42
CA PRO A 84 -1.70 14.32 8.22
C PRO A 84 -2.85 14.26 7.22
N GLY A 85 -2.79 15.15 6.22
CA GLY A 85 -3.73 15.14 5.10
C GLY A 85 -3.70 13.82 4.32
N GLU A 86 -4.88 13.41 3.87
CA GLU A 86 -5.07 12.25 3.00
C GLU A 86 -4.80 12.64 1.54
N THR A 87 -4.41 11.66 0.73
CA THR A 87 -4.20 11.85 -0.71
C THR A 87 -4.82 10.70 -1.47
N GLU A 88 -5.68 11.02 -2.43
CA GLU A 88 -6.19 10.04 -3.38
C GLU A 88 -5.07 9.54 -4.31
N GLY A 89 -5.13 8.27 -4.67
CA GLY A 89 -4.22 7.65 -5.63
C GLY A 89 -5.00 7.01 -6.75
N TYR A 90 -4.85 7.51 -7.98
CA TYR A 90 -5.42 6.87 -9.17
C TYR A 90 -4.55 7.07 -10.40
N ALA A 91 -4.78 6.24 -11.41
CA ALA A 91 -4.17 6.35 -12.71
C ALA A 91 -5.22 6.22 -13.82
N THR A 92 -5.00 6.93 -14.92
CA THR A 92 -5.80 6.81 -16.14
C THR A 92 -4.89 6.75 -17.35
N TRP A 93 -5.26 5.91 -18.32
CA TRP A 93 -4.57 5.82 -19.60
C TRP A 93 -5.59 5.54 -20.70
N TRP A 94 -5.14 5.60 -21.94
CA TRP A 94 -5.98 5.27 -23.08
C TRP A 94 -5.28 4.25 -23.97
N GLU A 95 -6.08 3.44 -24.63
CA GLU A 95 -5.64 2.43 -25.60
C GLU A 95 -6.59 2.47 -26.80
N TYR A 96 -6.07 2.25 -27.99
CA TYR A 96 -6.90 1.87 -29.12
C TYR A 96 -7.19 0.38 -29.04
N VAL A 97 -8.47 0.04 -29.15
CA VAL A 97 -8.96 -1.33 -29.35
C VAL A 97 -9.58 -1.43 -30.74
N TYR A 98 -9.54 -2.61 -31.34
CA TYR A 98 -10.22 -2.88 -32.60
C TYR A 98 -11.52 -3.63 -32.31
N THR A 99 -12.63 -3.06 -32.76
CA THR A 99 -13.98 -3.63 -32.64
C THR A 99 -14.52 -3.98 -34.01
N ASP A 100 -15.70 -4.59 -34.08
CA ASP A 100 -16.40 -4.87 -35.33
C ASP A 100 -16.67 -3.61 -36.18
N THR A 101 -16.71 -2.44 -35.53
CA THR A 101 -16.93 -1.14 -36.18
C THR A 101 -15.64 -0.37 -36.46
N GLY A 102 -14.48 -0.94 -36.15
CA GLY A 102 -13.15 -0.35 -36.36
C GLY A 102 -12.46 0.07 -35.06
N PHE A 103 -11.52 1.00 -35.19
CA PHE A 103 -10.71 1.51 -34.08
C PHE A 103 -11.54 2.34 -33.11
N GLU A 104 -11.51 1.97 -31.83
CA GLU A 104 -12.14 2.71 -30.74
C GLU A 104 -11.06 3.12 -29.74
N LYS A 105 -11.01 4.41 -29.38
CA LYS A 105 -10.14 4.90 -28.31
C LYS A 105 -10.85 4.74 -26.97
N ARG A 106 -10.41 3.78 -26.17
CA ARG A 106 -10.93 3.56 -24.82
C ARG A 106 -10.03 4.22 -23.80
N THR A 107 -10.64 4.90 -22.83
CA THR A 107 -9.92 5.42 -21.67
C THR A 107 -10.25 4.56 -20.46
N TYR A 108 -9.21 4.06 -19.80
CA TYR A 108 -9.28 3.24 -18.61
C TYR A 108 -8.85 4.02 -17.37
N GLY A 109 -9.32 3.59 -16.21
CA GLY A 109 -8.86 4.14 -14.95
C GLY A 109 -9.12 3.20 -13.79
N ILE A 110 -8.24 3.30 -12.80
CA ILE A 110 -8.35 2.59 -11.52
C ILE A 110 -7.68 3.42 -10.43
N GLY A 111 -8.27 3.43 -9.24
CA GLY A 111 -7.72 4.06 -8.05
C GLY A 111 -7.66 3.12 -6.87
N ILE A 112 -6.91 3.52 -5.86
CA ILE A 112 -6.95 2.93 -4.52
C ILE A 112 -8.21 3.47 -3.83
N ASP A 113 -9.01 2.59 -3.25
CA ASP A 113 -10.24 2.97 -2.55
C ASP A 113 -9.91 3.68 -1.24
N GLY A 114 -10.34 4.94 -1.12
CA GLY A 114 -10.09 5.80 0.04
C GLY A 114 -11.01 5.56 1.24
N SER A 115 -11.74 4.43 1.31
CA SER A 115 -12.61 4.17 2.46
C SER A 115 -11.75 3.89 3.69
N PRO A 116 -11.98 4.58 4.83
CA PRO A 116 -11.12 4.46 6.00
C PRO A 116 -11.19 3.04 6.58
N ASP A 117 -10.02 2.45 6.77
CA ASP A 117 -9.89 1.11 7.33
C ASP A 117 -10.12 1.09 8.84
N ALA A 118 -10.72 0.00 9.34
CA ALA A 118 -11.00 -0.16 10.75
C ALA A 118 -9.79 -0.68 11.52
N LEU A 119 -9.62 -0.18 12.75
CA LEU A 119 -8.69 -0.71 13.73
C LEU A 119 -9.49 -1.49 14.78
N TYR A 120 -8.90 -2.56 15.31
CA TYR A 120 -9.58 -3.46 16.23
C TYR A 120 -8.79 -3.55 17.55
N PRO A 121 -9.37 -3.14 18.69
CA PRO A 121 -8.69 -3.29 19.96
C PRO A 121 -8.50 -4.76 20.29
N MET A 122 -7.31 -5.15 20.75
CA MET A 122 -7.04 -6.53 21.18
C MET A 122 -7.89 -6.91 22.39
N ARG A 123 -8.18 -5.93 23.25
CA ARG A 123 -9.09 -6.05 24.38
C ARG A 123 -9.85 -4.74 24.54
N GLY A 124 -11.16 -4.80 24.43
CA GLY A 124 -12.07 -3.64 24.43
C GLY A 124 -13.39 -4.03 23.77
N ALA A 125 -14.37 -3.13 23.82
CA ALA A 125 -15.61 -3.26 23.07
C ALA A 125 -15.63 -2.25 21.93
N ASP A 126 -16.06 -2.70 20.74
CA ASP A 126 -16.12 -1.88 19.52
C ASP A 126 -14.76 -1.23 19.18
N ASN A 127 -14.74 0.10 19.03
CA ASN A 127 -13.54 0.89 18.77
C ASN A 127 -12.95 1.55 20.03
N LYS A 128 -13.36 1.15 21.23
CA LYS A 128 -12.87 1.72 22.50
C LYS A 128 -11.65 0.95 23.01
N ILE A 129 -10.65 1.67 23.48
CA ILE A 129 -9.40 1.11 24.00
C ILE A 129 -8.83 2.02 25.08
N SER A 130 -7.96 1.48 25.93
CA SER A 130 -7.22 2.25 26.94
C SER A 130 -5.76 2.36 26.49
N SER A 131 -5.07 3.46 26.81
CA SER A 131 -3.65 3.60 26.51
C SER A 131 -2.81 2.50 27.18
N GLY A 132 -1.73 2.08 26.53
CA GLY A 132 -0.94 0.91 26.95
C GLY A 132 -1.45 -0.43 26.42
N ARG A 133 -2.56 -0.46 25.67
CA ARG A 133 -3.07 -1.69 25.03
C ARG A 133 -2.71 -1.80 23.56
N GLY A 134 -2.72 -3.04 23.09
CA GLY A 134 -2.53 -3.38 21.69
C GLY A 134 -3.81 -3.32 20.86
N PHE A 135 -3.67 -3.01 19.59
CA PHE A 135 -4.71 -3.16 18.56
C PHE A 135 -4.12 -3.84 17.33
N TYR A 136 -4.98 -4.49 16.56
CA TYR A 136 -4.63 -5.07 15.27
C TYR A 136 -5.40 -4.38 14.13
N ALA A 137 -4.94 -4.61 12.90
CA ALA A 137 -5.56 -4.10 11.70
C ALA A 137 -5.56 -5.19 10.62
N ASN A 138 -6.69 -5.31 9.91
CA ASN A 138 -6.86 -6.17 8.75
C ASN A 138 -7.22 -5.27 7.56
N ILE A 139 -6.20 -4.86 6.81
CA ILE A 139 -6.33 -3.87 5.75
C ILE A 139 -6.53 -4.58 4.41
N ALA A 140 -7.67 -4.36 3.76
CA ALA A 140 -7.92 -4.92 2.43
C ALA A 140 -7.29 -4.03 1.36
N ALA A 141 -6.71 -4.66 0.34
CA ALA A 141 -6.35 -3.95 -0.88
C ALA A 141 -7.62 -3.73 -1.73
N LYS A 142 -8.24 -2.58 -1.55
CA LYS A 142 -9.47 -2.19 -2.23
C LYS A 142 -9.17 -1.22 -3.36
N PHE A 143 -9.98 -1.32 -4.42
CA PHE A 143 -9.86 -0.51 -5.62
C PHE A 143 -11.16 0.19 -5.93
N THR A 144 -11.07 1.34 -6.58
CA THR A 144 -12.21 2.11 -7.03
C THR A 144 -12.12 2.43 -8.53
N ALA A 145 -13.28 2.61 -9.16
CA ALA A 145 -13.36 3.05 -10.53
C ALA A 145 -13.11 4.57 -10.61
N VAL A 146 -12.47 5.01 -11.70
CA VAL A 146 -12.28 6.44 -11.96
C VAL A 146 -13.47 6.96 -12.78
N SER A 147 -14.09 8.04 -12.32
CA SER A 147 -15.28 8.61 -12.97
C SER A 147 -15.04 8.95 -14.45
N GLY A 148 -15.99 8.56 -15.31
CA GLY A 148 -15.92 8.79 -16.75
C GLY A 148 -14.85 7.94 -17.47
N ARG A 149 -14.38 6.85 -16.85
CA ARG A 149 -13.42 5.91 -17.42
C ARG A 149 -13.97 4.49 -17.39
N ASN A 150 -13.51 3.67 -18.33
CA ASN A 150 -13.73 2.24 -18.23
C ASN A 150 -12.90 1.69 -17.05
N LEU A 151 -13.45 0.70 -16.35
CA LEU A 151 -12.69 -0.01 -15.32
C LEU A 151 -11.45 -0.66 -15.97
N ALA A 152 -10.29 -0.49 -15.35
CA ALA A 152 -9.07 -1.11 -15.82
C ALA A 152 -9.21 -2.64 -15.92
N LEU A 153 -8.64 -3.22 -16.97
CA LEU A 153 -8.60 -4.68 -17.12
C LEU A 153 -7.66 -5.27 -16.05
N TYR A 154 -8.08 -6.37 -15.42
CA TYR A 154 -7.36 -7.01 -14.30
C TYR A 154 -5.87 -7.30 -14.59
N ASN A 155 -5.53 -7.62 -15.84
CA ASN A 155 -4.15 -7.91 -16.23
C ASN A 155 -3.30 -6.66 -16.49
N SER A 156 -3.90 -5.48 -16.52
CA SER A 156 -3.21 -4.21 -16.80
C SER A 156 -2.57 -3.58 -15.57
N TYR A 157 -2.96 -3.99 -14.36
CA TYR A 157 -2.43 -3.44 -13.12
C TYR A 157 -1.95 -4.52 -12.15
N THR A 158 -1.13 -4.14 -11.17
CA THR A 158 -0.80 -4.97 -10.01
C THR A 158 -1.71 -4.62 -8.84
N ASP A 159 -1.89 -5.57 -7.92
CA ASP A 159 -2.42 -5.25 -6.60
C ASP A 159 -1.49 -4.26 -5.85
N ILE A 160 -1.97 -3.68 -4.76
CA ILE A 160 -1.14 -2.96 -3.78
C ILE A 160 -0.08 -3.94 -3.25
N GLN A 161 1.17 -3.51 -3.21
CA GLN A 161 2.29 -4.36 -2.78
C GLN A 161 2.87 -3.93 -1.43
N TYR A 162 2.67 -2.67 -1.05
CA TYR A 162 3.10 -2.13 0.23
C TYR A 162 1.98 -1.37 0.92
N ILE A 163 1.89 -1.60 2.22
CA ILE A 163 1.14 -0.73 3.13
C ILE A 163 2.04 -0.42 4.32
N THR A 164 2.31 0.86 4.55
CA THR A 164 3.07 1.34 5.70
C THR A 164 2.15 2.11 6.64
N ALA A 165 2.11 1.70 7.91
CA ALA A 165 1.40 2.40 8.97
C ALA A 165 2.31 3.41 9.67
N LEU A 166 1.83 4.65 9.76
CA LEU A 166 2.43 5.77 10.46
C LEU A 166 1.61 6.09 11.70
N PHE A 167 2.26 6.27 12.84
CA PHE A 167 1.61 6.38 14.14
C PHE A 167 1.74 7.79 14.75
N PRO A 168 0.73 8.26 15.50
CA PRO A 168 0.72 9.61 16.08
C PRO A 168 1.84 9.83 17.10
N GLU A 169 2.22 8.82 17.89
CA GLU A 169 3.29 8.93 18.88
C GLU A 169 4.67 9.18 18.26
N PHE A 170 4.85 8.87 16.98
CA PHE A 170 6.06 9.15 16.22
C PHE A 170 5.90 10.34 15.27
N GLY A 171 4.85 11.16 15.45
CA GLY A 171 4.56 12.31 14.60
C GLY A 171 4.28 11.93 13.14
N TYR A 172 3.78 10.71 12.89
CA TYR A 172 3.57 10.15 11.56
C TYR A 172 4.85 10.13 10.70
N ALA A 173 6.02 9.91 11.31
CA ALA A 173 7.27 9.87 10.58
C ALA A 173 7.46 8.57 9.78
N TYR A 174 7.73 8.69 8.49
CA TYR A 174 8.20 7.58 7.65
C TYR A 174 9.70 7.39 7.87
N ALA A 175 10.07 6.63 8.89
CA ALA A 175 11.47 6.34 9.22
C ALA A 175 11.61 5.00 9.97
N PRO A 176 12.81 4.38 9.96
CA PRO A 176 13.10 3.22 10.81
C PRO A 176 12.72 3.50 12.28
N ASN A 177 12.20 2.50 12.97
CA ASN A 177 11.78 2.56 14.37
C ASN A 177 10.60 3.53 14.66
N LYS A 178 9.92 4.05 13.64
CA LYS A 178 8.80 5.01 13.78
C LYS A 178 7.53 4.63 13.02
N CYS A 179 7.60 3.60 12.18
CA CYS A 179 6.49 3.11 11.37
C CYS A 179 6.56 1.58 11.22
N LYS A 180 5.48 0.97 10.74
CA LYS A 180 5.42 -0.47 10.47
C LYS A 180 5.07 -0.73 9.01
N THR A 181 5.85 -1.56 8.33
CA THR A 181 5.44 -2.17 7.05
C THR A 181 4.52 -3.36 7.38
N LEU A 182 3.30 -3.36 6.83
CA LEU A 182 2.35 -4.45 7.03
C LEU A 182 2.71 -5.66 6.16
N ILE A 183 2.36 -6.85 6.63
CA ILE A 183 2.61 -8.12 5.94
C ILE A 183 1.32 -8.58 5.28
N LYS A 184 1.39 -8.93 3.98
CA LYS A 184 0.27 -9.53 3.26
C LYS A 184 0.06 -10.98 3.72
N ASN A 185 -1.09 -11.27 4.29
CA ASN A 185 -1.53 -12.61 4.63
C ASN A 185 -1.97 -13.34 3.35
N THR A 186 -1.27 -14.43 3.02
CA THR A 186 -1.50 -15.19 1.79
C THR A 186 -2.79 -16.00 1.79
N LEU A 187 -3.41 -16.23 2.95
CA LEU A 187 -4.64 -17.02 3.07
C LEU A 187 -5.90 -16.19 2.76
N ASN A 188 -5.91 -14.92 3.15
CA ASN A 188 -7.09 -14.05 3.05
C ASN A 188 -6.86 -12.79 2.19
N GLY A 189 -5.61 -12.50 1.81
CA GLY A 189 -5.24 -11.35 0.98
C GLY A 189 -5.14 -10.01 1.73
N PHE A 190 -5.45 -9.97 3.02
CA PHE A 190 -5.36 -8.76 3.85
C PHE A 190 -3.92 -8.45 4.23
N PHE A 191 -3.65 -7.18 4.49
CA PHE A 191 -2.41 -6.71 5.10
C PHE A 191 -2.63 -6.56 6.60
N GLU A 192 -1.72 -7.14 7.37
CA GLU A 192 -1.78 -7.22 8.83
C GLU A 192 -0.51 -6.62 9.42
N PHE A 193 -0.57 -6.20 10.69
CA PHE A 193 0.66 -5.85 11.38
C PHE A 193 1.60 -7.05 11.43
N PRO A 194 2.92 -6.81 11.37
CA PRO A 194 3.88 -7.84 11.67
C PRO A 194 3.77 -8.35 13.10
N ASP A 195 4.34 -9.53 13.37
CA ASP A 195 4.53 -9.98 14.74
C ASP A 195 5.37 -8.98 15.53
N ASN A 196 4.89 -8.63 16.71
CA ASN A 196 5.52 -7.66 17.60
C ASN A 196 6.21 -8.40 18.75
N PHE A 197 7.44 -8.86 18.53
CA PHE A 197 8.28 -9.48 19.56
C PHE A 197 7.62 -10.68 20.29
N GLY A 198 6.84 -11.50 19.58
CA GLY A 198 6.12 -12.63 20.15
C GLY A 198 4.80 -12.28 20.85
N TYR A 199 4.43 -11.00 20.94
CA TYR A 199 3.14 -10.56 21.45
C TYR A 199 2.01 -10.66 20.40
N GLY A 200 2.29 -11.19 19.21
CA GLY A 200 1.35 -11.32 18.11
C GLY A 200 1.33 -10.11 17.19
N LYS A 201 0.42 -10.15 16.20
CA LYS A 201 0.27 -9.19 15.10
C LYS A 201 -0.48 -7.92 15.53
N GLN A 202 0.10 -7.16 16.45
CA GLN A 202 -0.51 -5.96 17.01
C GLN A 202 0.48 -4.82 17.18
N HIS A 203 -0.06 -3.61 17.27
CA HIS A 203 0.67 -2.41 17.67
C HIS A 203 0.19 -1.93 19.03
N PHE A 204 1.11 -1.55 19.91
CA PHE A 204 0.79 -1.04 21.24
C PHE A 204 0.74 0.49 21.26
N ILE A 205 -0.36 1.03 21.78
CA ILE A 205 -0.48 2.47 22.03
C ILE A 205 0.38 2.80 23.26
N PRO A 206 1.27 3.80 23.20
CA PRO A 206 2.05 4.21 24.36
C PRO A 206 1.16 4.54 25.55
N LEU A 207 1.61 4.17 26.75
CA LEU A 207 0.86 4.37 27.98
C LEU A 207 0.52 5.84 28.26
N SER A 208 1.42 6.73 27.85
CA SER A 208 1.33 8.18 27.97
C SER A 208 0.43 8.85 26.92
N HIS A 209 -0.12 8.09 25.96
CA HIS A 209 -0.99 8.66 24.94
C HIS A 209 -2.30 9.14 25.59
N PRO A 210 -2.75 10.38 25.32
CA PRO A 210 -3.92 10.95 25.99
C PRO A 210 -5.24 10.44 25.40
N ASP A 211 -6.31 10.61 26.16
CA ASP A 211 -7.67 10.30 25.74
C ASP A 211 -8.08 10.98 24.41
N GLY A 212 -9.09 10.38 23.78
CA GLY A 212 -9.71 10.87 22.56
C GLY A 212 -9.41 9.98 21.35
N ASN A 213 -9.42 10.59 20.16
CA ASN A 213 -9.21 9.82 18.93
C ASN A 213 -7.75 9.42 18.78
N TYR A 214 -7.53 8.14 18.44
CA TYR A 214 -6.28 7.59 17.96
C TYR A 214 -6.48 7.10 16.52
N VAL A 215 -5.69 7.67 15.61
CA VAL A 215 -5.79 7.46 14.16
C VAL A 215 -4.38 7.20 13.63
N ILE A 216 -4.22 6.13 12.85
CA ILE A 216 -2.99 5.90 12.10
C ILE A 216 -3.17 6.38 10.66
N GLN A 217 -2.08 6.75 10.00
CA GLN A 217 -2.09 6.99 8.56
C GLN A 217 -1.49 5.77 7.86
N LEU A 218 -2.19 5.24 6.86
CA LEU A 218 -1.75 4.17 5.99
C LEU A 218 -1.26 4.77 4.67
N ILE A 219 -0.04 4.45 4.28
CA ILE A 219 0.47 4.74 2.93
C ILE A 219 0.39 3.45 2.12
N LYS A 220 -0.48 3.42 1.12
CA LYS A 220 -0.69 2.29 0.21
C LYS A 220 0.07 2.59 -1.09
N THR A 221 1.05 1.76 -1.46
CA THR A 221 1.92 2.02 -2.62
C THR A 221 2.11 0.79 -3.52
N ASP A 222 2.85 1.00 -4.60
CA ASP A 222 3.32 -0.03 -5.52
C ASP A 222 2.19 -0.78 -6.25
N MET A 223 1.06 -0.10 -6.40
CA MET A 223 0.03 -0.46 -7.37
C MET A 223 0.45 0.06 -8.75
N TRP A 224 1.05 -0.80 -9.56
CA TRP A 224 1.55 -0.44 -10.89
C TRP A 224 0.45 -0.52 -11.94
N THR A 225 0.40 0.49 -12.80
CA THR A 225 -0.49 0.58 -13.96
C THR A 225 0.32 0.97 -15.21
N PRO A 226 -0.26 0.92 -16.41
CA PRO A 226 0.43 1.38 -17.62
C PRO A 226 0.78 2.87 -17.60
N ALA A 227 0.12 3.67 -16.73
CA ALA A 227 0.43 5.09 -16.53
C ALA A 227 1.39 5.35 -15.35
N GLY A 228 1.91 4.30 -14.70
CA GLY A 228 2.85 4.40 -13.58
C GLY A 228 2.31 3.84 -12.27
N ALA A 229 3.14 3.96 -11.23
CA ALA A 229 2.80 3.53 -9.88
C ALA A 229 1.81 4.50 -9.22
N VAL A 230 0.78 3.93 -8.58
CA VAL A 230 -0.23 4.65 -7.81
C VAL A 230 0.08 4.54 -6.33
N THR A 231 -0.07 5.66 -5.61
CA THR A 231 0.10 5.76 -4.17
C THR A 231 -1.06 6.55 -3.57
N ALA A 232 -1.56 6.11 -2.42
CA ALA A 232 -2.57 6.82 -1.63
C ALA A 232 -2.15 6.91 -0.16
N LYS A 233 -2.64 7.94 0.53
CA LYS A 233 -2.48 8.13 1.97
C LYS A 233 -3.85 8.27 2.59
N GLU A 234 -4.17 7.41 3.54
CA GLU A 234 -5.51 7.30 4.11
C GLU A 234 -5.42 7.21 5.62
N ASN A 235 -6.32 7.88 6.31
CA ASN A 235 -6.43 7.84 7.75
C ASN A 235 -7.40 6.72 8.16
N SER A 236 -7.03 5.97 9.19
CA SER A 236 -7.91 4.92 9.71
C SER A 236 -9.17 5.50 10.35
N LYS A 237 -10.18 4.66 10.55
CA LYS A 237 -11.23 4.95 11.53
C LYS A 237 -10.59 5.14 12.91
N PRO A 238 -11.10 6.06 13.74
CA PRO A 238 -10.51 6.33 15.04
C PRO A 238 -10.82 5.21 16.04
N LEU A 239 -9.78 4.77 16.75
CA LEU A 239 -9.97 4.19 18.08
C LEU A 239 -10.27 5.32 19.08
N LYS A 240 -11.09 5.03 20.08
CA LYS A 240 -11.47 5.94 21.15
C LYS A 240 -10.70 5.55 22.40
N ILE A 241 -9.66 6.30 22.70
CA ILE A 241 -8.88 6.16 23.92
C ILE A 241 -9.66 6.77 25.08
N SER A 242 -9.80 5.99 26.17
CA SER A 242 -10.35 6.44 27.44
C SER A 242 -9.57 5.79 28.58
N GLY A 243 -8.83 6.59 29.33
CA GLY A 243 -7.96 6.13 30.40
C GLY A 243 -6.79 5.28 29.90
N SER A 244 -6.11 4.68 30.86
CA SER A 244 -4.93 3.84 30.69
C SER A 244 -5.19 2.44 31.24
N VAL A 245 -4.31 1.49 30.92
CA VAL A 245 -4.35 0.17 31.58
C VAL A 245 -4.31 0.28 33.11
N TYR A 246 -3.70 1.31 33.70
CA TYR A 246 -3.69 1.46 35.16
C TYR A 246 -5.07 1.73 35.77
N ASP A 247 -5.93 2.44 35.06
CA ASP A 247 -7.27 2.76 35.54
C ASP A 247 -8.16 1.49 35.60
N GLU A 248 -7.81 0.48 34.82
CA GLU A 248 -8.50 -0.81 34.78
C GLU A 248 -7.95 -1.81 35.82
N TYR A 249 -6.68 -1.65 36.19
CA TYR A 249 -6.01 -2.45 37.21
C TYR A 249 -5.89 -1.63 38.50
N TYR A 250 -7.01 -1.32 39.14
CA TYR A 250 -6.97 -0.99 40.56
C TYR A 250 -6.43 -2.22 41.33
N ILE A 251 -5.17 -2.13 41.78
CA ILE A 251 -4.76 -2.85 42.99
C ILE A 251 -5.50 -2.14 44.12
N GLY A 252 -6.59 -2.76 44.59
CA GLY A 252 -7.30 -2.28 45.77
C GLY A 252 -6.30 -2.03 46.91
N ARG A 253 -6.37 -0.85 47.50
CA ARG A 253 -5.78 -0.63 48.82
C ARG A 253 -6.57 -1.39 49.87
#